data_AF-A0A087DN02-F1
#
_entry.id   AF-A0A087DN02-F1
#
_cell.length_a   1.000
_cell.length_b   1.000
_cell.length_c   1.000
_cell.angle_alpha   90.00
_cell.angle_beta   90.00
_cell.angle_gamma   90.00
#
_symmetry.space_group_name_H-M   'P 1'
#
loop_
_entity.id
_entity.type
_entity.pdbx_description
1 polymer ?
#
loop_
_entity_poly.entity_id
_entity_poly.type
_entity_poly.pdbx_seq_one_letter_code
_entity_poly.pdbx_strand_id
1 'polypeptide(L)'
;MYSTHVADAGMLPSTGTVGDSYDNALAERTNSTYKRELIWVNKPYRSVAELEYATMRWVSWYNSKRLHASLGYRTPEQVENEYYQAQTAQAVS
;
A
#
# COMPACT_ATOMS: atom_id res chain seq x y z
N MET A 1 -20.25 10.82 -4.53
CA MET A 1 -19.24 10.81 -5.60
C MET A 1 -18.19 9.72 -5.38
N TYR A 2 -17.48 9.68 -4.24
CA TYR A 2 -16.52 8.57 -3.96
C TYR A 2 -17.22 7.21 -3.77
N SER A 3 -18.21 7.13 -2.89
CA SER A 3 -18.93 5.88 -2.59
C SER A 3 -19.72 5.32 -3.78
N THR A 4 -20.15 6.21 -4.69
CA THR A 4 -20.95 5.86 -5.86
C THR A 4 -20.12 5.06 -6.87
N HIS A 5 -18.91 5.51 -7.21
CA HIS A 5 -18.04 4.81 -8.16
C HIS A 5 -17.47 3.50 -7.61
N VAL A 6 -17.27 3.40 -6.30
CA VAL A 6 -16.79 2.17 -5.66
C VAL A 6 -17.85 1.07 -5.75
N ALA A 7 -19.12 1.42 -5.50
CA ALA A 7 -20.26 0.51 -5.68
C ALA A 7 -20.46 0.12 -7.15
N ASP A 8 -20.34 1.06 -8.09
CA ASP A 8 -20.46 0.79 -9.53
C ASP A 8 -19.38 -0.17 -10.06
N ALA A 9 -18.21 -0.19 -9.42
CA ALA A 9 -17.12 -1.10 -9.74
C ALA A 9 -17.21 -2.46 -9.01
N GLY A 10 -18.33 -2.74 -8.31
CA GLY A 10 -18.52 -3.96 -7.53
C GLY A 10 -17.61 -4.07 -6.31
N MET A 11 -16.96 -2.98 -5.91
CA MET A 11 -16.10 -2.92 -4.75
C MET A 11 -16.91 -2.51 -3.52
N LEU A 12 -16.62 -3.11 -2.37
CA LEU A 12 -17.18 -2.66 -1.11
C LEU A 12 -16.42 -1.40 -0.67
N PRO A 13 -17.11 -0.27 -0.42
CA PRO A 13 -16.44 0.90 0.10
C PRO A 13 -15.91 0.61 1.51
N SER A 14 -14.59 0.71 1.69
CA SER A 14 -13.87 0.66 2.98
C SER A 14 -14.23 1.82 3.93
N THR A 15 -15.21 2.66 3.54
CA THR A 15 -15.91 3.57 4.46
C THR A 15 -17.03 2.82 5.16
N GLY A 16 -16.67 1.71 5.83
CA GLY A 16 -17.57 0.97 6.71
C GLY A 16 -17.86 1.74 7.99
N THR A 17 -19.02 1.47 8.59
CA THR A 17 -19.53 1.97 9.88
C THR A 17 -18.46 2.23 10.96
N VAL A 18 -18.73 3.17 11.88
CA VAL A 18 -17.88 3.54 13.03
C VAL A 18 -17.20 2.30 13.64
N GLY A 19 -15.88 2.18 13.44
CA GLY A 19 -15.08 1.05 13.95
C GLY A 19 -14.15 0.38 12.93
N ASP A 20 -14.35 0.57 11.62
CA ASP A 20 -13.53 -0.05 10.56
C ASP A 20 -12.23 0.72 10.24
N SER A 21 -11.69 1.43 11.23
CA SER A 21 -10.56 2.36 11.06
C SER A 21 -9.20 1.67 10.84
N TYR A 22 -9.14 0.34 10.87
CA TYR A 22 -7.86 -0.37 10.86
C TYR A 22 -7.18 -0.29 9.49
N ASP A 23 -7.93 -0.51 8.41
CA ASP A 23 -7.43 -0.38 7.04
C ASP A 23 -7.02 1.07 6.74
N ASN A 24 -7.83 2.03 7.19
CA ASN A 24 -7.50 3.45 7.05
C ASN A 24 -6.25 3.82 7.86
N ALA A 25 -6.08 3.32 9.09
CA ALA A 25 -4.89 3.58 9.90
C ALA A 25 -3.62 3.00 9.28
N LEU A 26 -3.70 1.82 8.65
CA LEU A 26 -2.58 1.23 7.93
C LEU A 26 -2.20 2.04 6.69
N ALA A 27 -3.21 2.49 5.92
CA ALA A 27 -3.01 3.36 4.77
C ALA A 27 -2.40 4.72 5.19
N GLU A 28 -2.91 5.33 6.26
CA GLU A 28 -2.41 6.59 6.81
C GLU A 28 -0.96 6.50 7.29
N ARG A 29 -0.59 5.39 7.95
CA ARG A 29 0.79 5.14 8.38
C ARG A 29 1.72 5.01 7.17
N THR A 30 1.28 4.32 6.13
CA THR A 30 2.05 4.18 4.88
C THR A 30 2.23 5.54 4.21
N ASN A 31 1.16 6.34 4.09
CA ASN A 31 1.20 7.70 3.53
C ASN A 31 2.12 8.64 4.33
N SER A 32 2.09 8.55 5.67
CA SER A 32 2.97 9.33 6.53
C SER A 32 4.44 8.97 6.31
N THR A 33 4.72 7.68 6.15
CA THR A 33 6.07 7.17 5.85
C THR A 33 6.55 7.65 4.48
N TYR A 34 5.71 7.55 3.46
CA TYR A 34 5.97 8.08 2.12
C TYR A 34 6.31 9.57 2.15
N LYS A 35 5.46 10.39 2.80
CA LYS A 35 5.70 11.84 2.92
C LYS A 35 7.02 12.14 3.62
N ARG A 36 7.32 11.43 4.70
CA ARG A 36 8.58 11.60 5.45
C ARG A 36 9.81 11.25 4.64
N GLU A 37 9.84 10.07 4.05
CA GLU A 37 11.05 9.52 3.45
C GLU A 37 11.28 10.01 2.02
N LEU A 38 10.21 10.25 1.26
CA LEU A 38 10.33 10.70 -0.11
C LEU A 38 10.19 12.21 -0.22
N ILE A 39 9.06 12.76 0.22
CA ILE A 39 8.71 14.17 -0.03
C ILE A 39 9.57 15.11 0.80
N TRP A 40 9.64 14.91 2.10
CA TRP A 40 10.29 15.86 3.00
C TRP A 40 11.82 15.83 2.89
N VAL A 41 12.41 14.66 2.61
CA VAL A 41 13.86 14.49 2.47
C VAL A 41 14.37 14.97 1.12
N ASN A 42 13.63 14.77 0.03
CA ASN A 42 14.13 15.03 -1.32
C ASN A 42 13.57 16.31 -1.98
N LYS A 43 12.75 17.10 -1.27
CA LYS A 43 12.28 18.39 -1.78
C LYS A 43 13.45 19.39 -1.95
N PRO A 44 13.36 20.34 -2.92
CA PRO A 44 12.25 20.54 -3.85
C PRO A 44 12.36 19.67 -5.11
N TYR A 45 11.20 19.21 -5.60
CA TYR A 45 11.08 18.65 -6.94
C TYR A 45 10.87 19.76 -7.96
N ARG A 46 11.49 19.65 -9.13
CA ARG A 46 11.43 20.66 -10.19
C ARG A 46 10.21 20.50 -11.10
N SER A 47 9.63 19.31 -11.14
CA SER A 47 8.44 19.00 -11.94
C SER A 47 7.62 17.87 -11.33
N VAL A 48 6.37 17.74 -11.77
CA VAL A 48 5.50 16.62 -11.41
C VAL A 48 6.08 15.29 -11.91
N ALA A 49 6.64 15.25 -13.12
CA ALA A 49 7.26 14.05 -13.69
C ALA A 49 8.43 13.52 -12.83
N GLU A 50 9.23 14.43 -12.25
CA GLU A 50 10.31 14.05 -11.34
C GLU A 50 9.77 13.41 -10.05
N LEU A 51 8.69 13.98 -9.50
CA LEU A 51 8.01 13.44 -8.33
C LEU A 51 7.35 12.08 -8.62
N GLU A 52 6.72 11.92 -9.79
CA GLU A 52 6.12 10.65 -10.23
C GLU A 52 7.19 9.55 -10.34
N TYR A 53 8.33 9.85 -10.98
CA TYR A 53 9.43 8.91 -11.09
C TYR A 53 10.02 8.54 -9.71
N ALA A 54 10.19 9.53 -8.84
CA ALA A 54 10.65 9.31 -7.47
C ALA A 54 9.65 8.43 -6.69
N THR A 55 8.35 8.66 -6.88
CA THR A 55 7.26 7.89 -6.25
C THR A 55 7.27 6.45 -6.73
N MET A 56 7.36 6.21 -8.05
CA MET A 56 7.43 4.87 -8.61
C MET A 56 8.61 4.08 -8.05
N ARG A 57 9.80 4.70 -7.95
CA ARG A 57 10.97 4.07 -7.33
C ARG A 57 10.76 3.77 -5.85
N TRP A 58 10.16 4.70 -5.10
CA TRP A 58 9.89 4.51 -3.68
C TRP A 58 8.90 3.37 -3.45
N VAL A 59 7.81 3.30 -4.22
CA VAL A 59 6.80 2.22 -4.13
C VAL A 59 7.42 0.87 -4.47
N SER A 60 8.19 0.79 -5.56
CA SER A 60 8.91 -0.44 -5.93
C SER A 60 9.82 -0.90 -4.79
N TRP A 61 10.63 -0.01 -4.22
CA TRP A 61 11.49 -0.34 -3.09
C TRP A 61 10.71 -0.75 -1.83
N TYR A 62 9.65 -0.02 -1.48
CA TYR A 62 8.83 -0.28 -0.30
C TYR A 62 8.20 -1.69 -0.33
N ASN A 63 7.76 -2.13 -1.51
CA ASN A 63 7.07 -3.40 -1.69
C ASN A 63 8.01 -4.59 -1.90
N SER A 64 9.13 -4.41 -2.61
CA SER A 64 10.00 -5.53 -3.03
C SER A 64 11.31 -5.65 -2.24
N LYS A 65 11.72 -4.60 -1.52
CA LYS A 65 13.06 -4.54 -0.89
C LYS A 65 13.04 -4.13 0.58
N ARG A 66 12.08 -3.31 1.00
CA ARG A 66 11.99 -2.86 2.39
C ARG A 66 11.50 -3.98 3.29
N LEU A 67 12.30 -4.33 4.29
CA LEU A 67 11.89 -5.24 5.35
C LEU A 67 11.03 -4.51 6.37
N HIS A 68 9.92 -5.14 6.78
CA HIS A 68 9.02 -4.57 7.78
C HIS A 68 9.01 -5.45 9.03
N ALA A 69 9.33 -4.87 10.18
CA ALA A 69 9.33 -5.58 11.45
C ALA A 69 7.94 -6.19 11.76
N SER A 70 6.86 -5.49 11.42
CA SER A 70 5.48 -5.98 11.56
C SER A 70 5.16 -7.19 10.67
N LEU A 71 5.95 -7.44 9.63
CA LEU A 71 5.82 -8.59 8.74
C LEU A 71 6.83 -9.70 9.09
N GLY A 72 7.53 -9.60 10.23
CA GLY A 72 8.59 -10.53 10.61
C GLY A 72 9.84 -10.37 9.74
N TYR A 73 10.21 -9.12 9.41
CA TYR A 73 11.34 -8.80 8.54
C TYR A 73 11.24 -9.40 7.13
N ARG A 74 10.02 -9.43 6.59
CA ARG A 74 9.73 -9.72 5.18
C ARG A 74 9.26 -8.47 4.44
N THR A 75 9.28 -8.52 3.13
CA THR A 75 8.71 -7.50 2.25
C THR A 75 7.21 -7.73 2.06
N PRO A 76 6.41 -6.69 1.73
CA PRO A 76 5.00 -6.86 1.39
C PRO A 76 4.79 -7.87 0.27
N GLU A 77 5.61 -7.81 -0.78
CA GLU A 77 5.56 -8.74 -1.91
C GLU A 77 5.79 -10.20 -1.49
N GLN A 78 6.71 -10.47 -0.56
CA GLN A 78 6.92 -11.82 -0.03
C GLN A 78 5.68 -12.36 0.69
N VAL A 79 5.09 -11.53 1.55
CA VAL A 79 3.89 -11.91 2.31
C VAL A 79 2.70 -12.17 1.39
N GLU A 80 2.52 -11.33 0.37
CA GLU A 80 1.45 -11.48 -0.62
C GLU A 80 1.64 -12.77 -1.46
N ASN A 81 2.87 -13.03 -1.92
CA ASN A 81 3.19 -14.25 -2.65
C ASN A 81 2.93 -15.51 -1.83
N GLU A 82 3.37 -15.53 -0.56
CA GLU A 82 3.12 -16.65 0.37
C GLU A 82 1.61 -16.87 0.59
N TYR A 83 0.84 -15.79 0.74
CA TYR A 83 -0.61 -15.87 0.89
C TYR A 83 -1.28 -16.53 -0.32
N TYR A 84 -1.00 -16.06 -1.54
CA TYR A 84 -1.60 -16.63 -2.74
C TYR A 84 -1.14 -18.05 -3.03
N GLN A 85 0.11 -18.40 -2.71
CA GLN A 85 0.58 -19.78 -2.80
C GLN A 85 -0.20 -20.70 -1.86
N ALA A 86 -0.41 -20.29 -0.60
CA ALA A 86 -1.18 -21.06 0.36
C ALA A 86 -2.65 -21.20 -0.07
N GLN A 87 -3.25 -20.13 -0.60
CA GLN A 87 -4.63 -20.13 -1.06
C GLN A 87 -4.82 -21.02 -2.30
N THR A 88 -3.86 -21.00 -3.22
CA THR A 88 -3.83 -21.90 -4.38
C THR A 88 -3.69 -23.36 -3.94
N ALA A 89 -2.83 -23.65 -2.97
CA ALA A 89 -2.65 -25.01 -2.45
C ALA A 89 -3.93 -25.55 -1.77
N GLN A 90 -4.67 -24.71 -1.05
CA GLN A 90 -5.95 -25.06 -0.42
C GLN A 90 -7.08 -25.28 -1.44
N ALA A 91 -7.05 -24.59 -2.58
CA ALA A 91 -8.05 -24.74 -3.64
C ALA A 91 -7.85 -26.01 -4.48
N VAL A 92 -6.67 -26.63 -4.41
CA VAL A 92 -6.28 -27.82 -5.20
C VAL A 92 -6.40 -29.12 -4.37
N SER A 93 -6.56 -29.02 -3.05
CA SER A 93 -6.84 -30.14 -2.13
C SER A 93 -8.33 -30.39 -1.96
#